data_AF-A0A928BPB0-F1
#
_entry.id   AF-A0A928BPB0-F1
#
_cell.length_a   1.000
_cell.length_b   1.000
_cell.length_c   1.000
_cell.angle_alpha   90.00
_cell.angle_beta   90.00
_cell.angle_gamma   90.00
#
_symmetry.space_group_name_H-M   'P 1'
#
loop_
_entity.id
_entity.type
_entity.pdbx_description
1 polymer ?
#
loop_
_entity_poly.entity_id
_entity_poly.type
_entity_poly.pdbx_seq_one_letter_code
_entity_poly.pdbx_strand_id
1 'polypeptide(L)'
;MKTREQIIAEINAKMADVFEIDEATITPEATISETLELDSISLVDLVSIVHQDYGIKISKEDLTQIITFNNLYDYIETHQKA
;
A
#
# COMPACT_ATOMS: atom_id res chain seq x y z
N MET A 1 2.30 12.41 -12.53
CA MET A 1 1.33 12.12 -11.44
C MET A 1 0.25 11.14 -11.91
N LYS A 2 0.11 9.98 -11.25
CA LYS A 2 -0.91 8.96 -11.54
C LYS A 2 -2.25 9.36 -10.89
N THR A 3 -3.37 8.93 -11.47
CA THR A 3 -4.70 9.12 -10.86
C THR A 3 -4.92 8.12 -9.73
N ARG A 4 -5.84 8.42 -8.80
CA ARG A 4 -6.22 7.52 -7.71
C ARG A 4 -6.56 6.11 -8.20
N GLU A 5 -7.35 6.02 -9.27
CA GLU A 5 -7.76 4.74 -9.86
C GLU A 5 -6.55 3.93 -10.36
N GLN A 6 -5.55 4.58 -10.97
CA GLN A 6 -4.33 3.92 -11.39
C GLN A 6 -3.50 3.45 -10.20
N ILE A 7 -3.38 4.29 -9.16
CA ILE A 7 -2.67 3.94 -7.92
C ILE A 7 -3.28 2.68 -7.31
N ILE A 8 -4.61 2.68 -7.13
CA ILE A 8 -5.35 1.55 -6.55
C ILE A 8 -5.11 0.28 -7.37
N ALA A 9 -5.31 0.33 -8.69
CA ALA A 9 -5.15 -0.85 -9.55
C ALA A 9 -3.72 -1.41 -9.50
N GLU A 10 -2.69 -0.56 -9.60
CA GLU A 10 -1.30 -1.02 -9.61
C GLU A 10 -0.83 -1.52 -8.24
N ILE A 11 -1.14 -0.79 -7.16
CA ILE A 11 -0.72 -1.20 -5.82
C ILE A 11 -1.47 -2.46 -5.38
N ASN A 12 -2.77 -2.58 -5.68
CA ASN A 12 -3.55 -3.76 -5.31
C ASN A 12 -3.06 -5.00 -6.03
N ALA A 13 -2.84 -4.91 -7.35
CA ALA A 13 -2.30 -6.02 -8.13
C ALA A 13 -0.91 -6.46 -7.60
N LYS A 14 -0.04 -5.51 -7.24
CA LYS A 14 1.27 -5.83 -6.67
C LYS A 14 1.19 -6.43 -5.28
N MET A 15 0.34 -5.91 -4.41
CA MET A 15 0.15 -6.47 -3.08
C MET A 15 -0.46 -7.88 -3.17
N ALA A 16 -1.44 -8.11 -4.04
CA ALA A 16 -2.01 -9.43 -4.28
C ALA A 16 -0.95 -10.45 -4.73
N ASP A 17 -0.07 -10.05 -5.65
CA ASP A 17 1.03 -10.90 -6.14
C ASP A 17 2.09 -11.18 -5.06
N VAL A 18 2.55 -10.14 -4.36
CA VAL A 18 3.65 -10.26 -3.37
C VAL A 18 3.20 -10.98 -2.11
N PHE A 19 1.99 -10.71 -1.63
CA PHE A 19 1.43 -11.33 -0.42
C PHE A 19 0.67 -12.63 -0.72
N GLU A 20 0.59 -13.05 -1.99
CA GLU A 20 -0.14 -14.24 -2.43
C GLU A 20 -1.61 -14.29 -1.95
N ILE A 21 -2.27 -13.13 -2.01
CA ILE A 21 -3.68 -12.96 -1.61
C ILE A 21 -4.58 -12.63 -2.81
N ASP A 22 -5.89 -12.77 -2.63
CA ASP A 22 -6.86 -12.39 -3.65
C ASP A 22 -7.05 -10.85 -3.67
N GLU A 23 -6.95 -10.24 -4.84
CA GLU A 23 -7.17 -8.79 -5.00
C GLU A 23 -8.57 -8.36 -4.49
N ALA A 24 -9.56 -9.26 -4.53
CA ALA A 24 -10.90 -9.00 -4.03
C ALA A 24 -10.95 -8.79 -2.50
N THR A 25 -9.93 -9.25 -1.74
CA THR A 25 -9.84 -8.96 -0.30
C THR A 25 -9.31 -7.57 -0.03
N ILE A 26 -8.64 -6.96 -1.00
CA ILE A 26 -8.09 -5.60 -0.91
C ILE A 26 -9.20 -4.60 -1.20
N THR A 27 -9.92 -4.22 -0.14
CA THR A 27 -10.95 -3.18 -0.22
C THR A 27 -10.49 -1.89 0.44
N PRO A 28 -10.95 -0.71 0.01
CA PRO A 28 -10.52 0.57 0.59
C PRO A 28 -10.76 0.66 2.10
N GLU A 29 -11.83 0.05 2.59
CA GLU A 29 -12.22 0.05 4.00
C GLU A 29 -11.52 -1.04 4.83
N ALA A 30 -10.86 -2.01 4.17
CA ALA A 30 -10.16 -3.07 4.88
C ALA A 30 -8.89 -2.58 5.57
N THR A 31 -8.62 -3.17 6.74
CA THR A 31 -7.40 -2.95 7.49
C THR A 31 -6.23 -3.64 6.79
N ILE A 32 -5.14 -2.90 6.54
CA ILE A 32 -3.97 -3.45 5.82
C ILE A 32 -3.30 -4.54 6.66
N SER A 33 -3.15 -4.31 7.97
CA SER A 33 -2.51 -5.27 8.87
C SER A 33 -3.27 -6.59 8.98
N GLU A 34 -4.59 -6.57 8.90
CA GLU A 34 -5.42 -7.78 8.94
C GLU A 34 -5.47 -8.48 7.59
N THR A 35 -5.51 -7.72 6.49
CA THR A 35 -5.65 -8.28 5.14
C THR A 35 -4.34 -8.85 4.61
N LEU A 36 -3.22 -8.17 4.88
CA LEU A 36 -1.89 -8.61 4.45
C LEU A 36 -1.15 -9.39 5.54
N GLU A 37 -1.79 -9.65 6.68
CA GLU A 37 -1.18 -10.30 7.86
C GLU A 37 0.19 -9.69 8.22
N LEU A 38 0.28 -8.35 8.24
CA LEU A 38 1.55 -7.63 8.33
C LEU A 38 2.34 -7.99 9.59
N ASP A 39 3.39 -8.78 9.42
CA ASP A 39 4.44 -9.00 10.39
C ASP A 39 5.67 -8.10 10.11
N SER A 40 6.71 -8.23 10.94
CA SER A 40 7.94 -7.42 10.81
C SER A 40 8.67 -7.57 9.47
N ILE A 41 8.52 -8.72 8.80
CA ILE A 41 9.09 -9.00 7.48
C ILE A 41 8.19 -8.40 6.40
N SER A 42 6.89 -8.71 6.44
CA SER A 42 5.87 -8.20 5.51
C SER A 42 5.81 -6.66 5.43
N LEU A 43 6.11 -5.97 6.53
CA LEU A 43 6.24 -4.51 6.54
C LEU A 43 7.34 -4.00 5.60
N VAL A 44 8.45 -4.72 5.50
CA VAL A 44 9.55 -4.35 4.60
C VAL A 44 9.10 -4.48 3.15
N ASP A 45 8.33 -5.51 2.82
CA ASP A 45 7.78 -5.73 1.48
C ASP A 45 6.79 -4.63 1.09
N LEU A 46 5.86 -4.27 1.98
CA LEU A 46 4.92 -3.17 1.74
C LEU A 46 5.64 -1.85 1.42
N VAL A 47 6.63 -1.48 2.25
CA VAL A 47 7.41 -0.25 2.04
C VAL A 47 8.24 -0.34 0.76
N SER A 48 8.76 -1.53 0.44
CA SER A 48 9.55 -1.78 -0.77
C SER A 48 8.71 -1.61 -2.03
N ILE A 49 7.48 -2.13 -2.07
CA ILE A 49 6.54 -1.96 -3.19
C ILE A 49 6.31 -0.47 -3.45
N VAL A 50 5.90 0.26 -2.41
CA VAL A 50 5.58 1.70 -2.54
C VAL A 50 6.82 2.52 -2.94
N HIS A 51 7.99 2.18 -2.41
CA HIS A 51 9.24 2.84 -2.76
C HIS A 51 9.69 2.55 -4.20
N GLN A 52 9.54 1.32 -4.69
CA GLN A 52 9.95 0.94 -6.04
C GLN A 52 9.02 1.54 -7.11
N ASP A 53 7.72 1.52 -6.89
CA ASP A 53 6.73 2.01 -7.87
C ASP A 53 6.57 3.52 -7.88
N TYR A 54 6.64 4.15 -6.70
CA TYR A 54 6.30 5.56 -6.54
C TYR A 54 7.48 6.41 -6.04
N GLY A 55 8.61 5.79 -5.66
CA GLY A 55 9.75 6.52 -5.09
C GLY A 55 9.47 7.11 -3.71
N ILE A 56 8.41 6.65 -3.05
CA ILE A 56 7.93 7.17 -1.76
C ILE A 56 8.55 6.34 -0.64
N LYS A 57 9.14 7.01 0.36
CA LYS A 57 9.67 6.35 1.56
C LYS A 57 8.66 6.50 2.69
N ILE A 58 8.07 5.38 3.10
CA ILE A 58 7.17 5.35 4.25
C ILE A 58 8.01 5.14 5.51
N SER A 59 7.90 6.04 6.48
CA SER A 59 8.56 5.88 7.78
C SER A 59 7.74 4.97 8.69
N LYS A 60 8.36 4.43 9.74
CA LYS A 60 7.61 3.69 10.77
C LYS A 60 6.50 4.52 11.39
N GLU A 61 6.73 5.81 11.61
CA GLU A 61 5.75 6.73 12.17
C GLU A 61 4.56 6.91 11.21
N ASP A 62 4.81 7.11 9.92
CA ASP A 62 3.76 7.19 8.89
C ASP A 62 2.97 5.89 8.77
N LEU A 63 3.63 4.74 8.82
CA LEU A 63 2.97 3.43 8.81
C LEU A 63 1.96 3.28 9.94
N THR A 64 2.22 3.86 11.13
CA THR A 64 1.23 3.81 12.23
C THR A 64 -0.04 4.61 11.93
N GLN A 65 0.01 5.58 11.01
CA GLN A 65 -1.14 6.35 10.55
C GLN A 65 -1.87 5.66 9.40
N ILE A 66 -1.20 4.73 8.70
CA ILE A 66 -1.73 4.01 7.55
C ILE A 66 -2.40 2.70 8.04
N ILE A 67 -3.66 2.81 8.43
CA ILE A 67 -4.42 1.68 9.00
C ILE A 67 -5.20 0.94 7.90
N THR A 68 -5.88 1.69 7.04
CA THR A 68 -6.71 1.15 5.95
C THR A 68 -6.06 1.34 4.59
N PHE A 69 -6.45 0.53 3.60
CA PHE A 69 -5.98 0.70 2.23
C PHE A 69 -6.30 2.09 1.69
N ASN A 70 -7.43 2.67 2.07
CA ASN A 70 -7.74 4.05 1.70
C ASN A 70 -6.69 5.04 2.20
N ASN A 71 -6.20 4.89 3.45
CA ASN A 71 -5.11 5.72 3.97
C ASN A 71 -3.82 5.55 3.17
N LEU A 72 -3.52 4.32 2.74
CA LEU A 72 -2.35 4.06 1.90
C LEU A 72 -2.47 4.75 0.54
N TYR A 73 -3.64 4.67 -0.11
CA TYR A 73 -3.87 5.34 -1.39
C TYR A 73 -3.75 6.86 -1.27
N ASP A 74 -4.37 7.45 -0.24
CA ASP A 74 -4.26 8.89 0.05
C ASP A 74 -2.80 9.28 0.34
N TYR A 75 -2.06 8.45 1.07
CA TYR A 75 -0.65 8.68 1.34
C TYR A 75 0.18 8.69 0.05
N ILE A 76 -0.03 7.70 -0.83
CA ILE A 76 0.67 7.63 -2.13
C ILE A 76 0.28 8.82 -3.01
N GLU A 77 -0.99 9.17 -3.08
CA GLU A 77 -1.50 10.28 -3.90
C GLU A 77 -0.91 11.64 -3.47
N THR A 78 -0.73 11.85 -2.16
CA THR A 78 -0.18 13.10 -1.60
C THR A 78 1.34 13.19 -1.69
N HIS A 79 2.04 12.04 -1.71
CA HIS A 79 3.50 11.98 -1.70
C HIS A 79 4.12 11.62 -3.06
N GLN A 80 3.33 11.21 -4.06
CA GLN A 80 3.85 11.01 -5.42
C GLN A 80 4.44 12.31 -5.94
N LYS A 81 5.68 12.25 -6.41
CA LYS A 81 6.31 13.39 -7.07
C LYS A 81 5.72 13.57 -8.46
N ALA A 82 5.46 14.83 -8.83
CA ALA A 82 4.89 15.21 -10.12
C ALA A 82 5.75 14.72 -11.30
#